data_AF-A0A922NE27-F1
#
_entry.id   AF-A0A922NE27-F1
#
_cell.length_a   1.000
_cell.length_b   1.000
_cell.length_c   1.000
_cell.angle_alpha   90.00
_cell.angle_beta   90.00
_cell.angle_gamma   90.00
#
_symmetry.space_group_name_H-M   'P 1'
#
loop_
_entity.id
_entity.type
_entity.pdbx_description
1 polymer ?
#
loop_
_entity_poly.entity_id
_entity_poly.type
_entity_poly.pdbx_seq_one_letter_code
_entity_poly.pdbx_strand_id
1 'polypeptide(L)'
;MPRSPWVSPVRERDKIEEKLQKAQAKKQREEVQLQRQVKLEEKRVERQRLKEIRELERAEKAAERARKVEAQHQKKATQQAQQRKRKASRAPSSKNKRQKRAMEDRARDRVASPPSPPPPKTTSRGRNVNLPQKFR
;
A
#
# COMPACT_ATOMS: atom_id res chain seq x y z
N MET A 1 -3.32 71.15 -56.00
CA MET A 1 -4.46 71.03 -55.05
C MET A 1 -4.41 69.65 -54.40
N PRO A 2 -4.31 69.52 -53.07
CA PRO A 2 -4.35 68.21 -52.43
C PRO A 2 -5.81 67.76 -52.28
N ARG A 3 -6.14 66.55 -52.73
CA ARG A 3 -7.46 65.93 -52.53
C ARG A 3 -7.57 65.46 -51.08
N SER A 4 -8.53 66.01 -50.34
CA SER A 4 -8.85 65.54 -48.99
C SER A 4 -9.30 64.07 -49.02
N PRO A 5 -8.80 63.21 -48.11
CA PRO A 5 -9.21 61.82 -48.06
C PRO A 5 -10.58 61.71 -47.41
N TRP A 6 -11.62 61.52 -48.22
CA TRP A 6 -12.96 61.18 -47.73
C TRP A 6 -12.93 59.75 -47.17
N VAL A 7 -12.82 59.64 -45.84
CA VAL A 7 -13.08 58.37 -45.16
C VAL A 7 -14.58 58.09 -45.29
N SER A 8 -14.94 56.97 -45.92
CA SER A 8 -16.33 56.60 -46.13
C SER A 8 -17.01 56.28 -44.78
N PRO A 9 -18.20 56.84 -44.47
CA PRO A 9 -18.94 56.59 -43.23
C PRO A 9 -19.19 55.11 -42.91
N VAL A 10 -19.20 54.25 -43.94
CA VAL A 10 -19.34 52.80 -43.81
C VAL A 10 -18.14 52.21 -43.06
N ARG A 11 -16.92 52.63 -43.40
CA ARG A 11 -15.69 52.13 -42.75
C ARG A 11 -15.59 52.54 -41.28
N GLU A 12 -16.21 53.65 -40.91
CA GLU A 12 -16.25 54.10 -39.52
C GLU A 12 -17.22 53.26 -38.68
N ARG A 13 -18.37 52.91 -39.26
CA ARG A 13 -19.33 51.96 -38.65
C ARG A 13 -18.70 50.59 -38.46
N ASP A 14 -18.04 50.06 -39.49
CA ASP A 14 -17.36 48.76 -39.41
C ASP A 14 -16.31 48.73 -38.28
N LYS A 15 -15.53 49.82 -38.13
CA LYS A 15 -14.55 49.95 -37.04
C LYS A 15 -15.19 50.00 -35.65
N ILE A 16 -16.36 50.62 -35.53
CA ILE A 16 -17.09 50.68 -34.25
C ILE A 16 -17.67 49.30 -33.91
N GLU A 17 -18.26 48.63 -34.88
CA GLU A 17 -18.79 47.27 -34.72
C GLU A 17 -17.69 46.26 -34.38
N GLU A 18 -16.54 46.33 -35.07
CA GLU A 18 -15.39 45.47 -34.78
C GLU A 18 -14.87 45.69 -33.34
N LYS A 19 -14.83 46.94 -32.87
CA LYS A 19 -14.45 47.25 -31.48
C LYS A 19 -15.47 46.70 -30.48
N LEU A 20 -16.76 46.80 -30.78
CA LEU A 20 -17.83 46.26 -29.95
C LEU A 20 -17.72 44.74 -29.84
N GLN A 21 -17.53 44.05 -30.97
CA GLN A 21 -17.35 42.59 -31.01
C GLN A 21 -16.11 42.15 -30.24
N LYS A 22 -14.98 42.86 -30.40
CA LYS A 22 -13.76 42.59 -29.62
C LYS A 22 -13.98 42.76 -28.11
N ALA A 23 -14.72 43.79 -27.70
CA ALA A 23 -15.06 44.01 -26.30
C ALA A 23 -15.94 42.88 -25.74
N GLN A 24 -16.95 42.44 -26.50
CA GLN A 24 -17.81 41.31 -26.12
C GLN A 24 -17.02 40.00 -26.03
N ALA A 25 -16.19 39.70 -27.04
CA ALA A 25 -15.34 38.52 -27.03
C ALA A 25 -14.35 38.51 -25.86
N LYS A 26 -13.82 39.68 -25.46
CA LYS A 26 -12.97 39.79 -24.27
C LYS A 26 -13.73 39.45 -22.99
N LYS A 27 -14.94 40.00 -22.81
CA LYS A 27 -15.80 39.67 -21.66
C LYS A 27 -16.12 38.19 -21.56
N GLN A 28 -16.51 37.57 -22.68
CA GLN A 28 -16.79 36.14 -22.75
C GLN A 28 -15.57 35.29 -22.40
N ARG A 29 -14.37 35.67 -22.84
CA ARG A 29 -13.12 34.98 -22.48
C ARG A 29 -12.84 35.07 -20.98
N GLU A 30 -13.03 36.24 -20.39
CA GLU A 30 -12.86 36.46 -18.94
C GLU A 30 -13.87 35.61 -18.13
N GLU A 31 -15.14 35.60 -18.54
CA GLU A 31 -16.18 34.76 -17.92
C GLU A 31 -15.83 33.26 -17.98
N VAL A 32 -15.38 32.77 -19.14
CA VAL A 32 -14.96 31.36 -19.30
C VAL A 32 -13.75 31.04 -18.43
N GLN A 33 -12.79 31.96 -18.32
CA GLN A 33 -11.61 31.79 -17.45
C GLN A 33 -12.02 31.73 -15.97
N LEU A 34 -12.91 32.62 -15.53
CA LEU A 34 -13.43 32.63 -14.16
C LEU A 34 -14.18 31.34 -13.85
N GLN A 35 -15.08 30.90 -14.73
CA GLN A 35 -15.78 29.62 -14.57
C GLN A 35 -14.82 28.43 -14.48
N ARG A 36 -13.74 28.45 -15.25
CA ARG A 36 -12.71 27.41 -15.19
C ARG A 36 -11.98 27.43 -13.85
N GLN A 37 -11.66 28.60 -13.31
CA GLN A 37 -11.02 28.73 -12.00
C GLN A 37 -11.92 28.20 -10.88
N VAL A 38 -13.19 28.60 -10.85
CA VAL A 38 -14.17 28.12 -9.87
C VAL A 38 -14.26 26.59 -9.89
N LYS A 39 -14.41 25.98 -11.08
CA LYS A 39 -14.46 24.51 -11.22
C LYS A 39 -13.18 23.81 -10.74
N LEU A 40 -12.02 24.47 -10.85
CA LEU A 40 -10.76 23.91 -10.35
C LEU A 40 -10.67 23.99 -8.83
N GLU A 41 -11.14 25.08 -8.24
CA GLU A 41 -11.19 25.25 -6.78
C GLU A 41 -12.17 24.27 -6.14
N GLU A 42 -13.37 24.11 -6.70
CA GLU A 42 -14.34 23.11 -6.24
C GLU A 42 -13.73 21.71 -6.22
N LYS A 43 -13.08 21.30 -7.31
CA LYS A 43 -12.38 20.01 -7.39
C LYS A 43 -11.25 19.87 -6.38
N ARG A 44 -10.55 20.95 -6.04
CA ARG A 44 -9.50 20.93 -5.01
C ARG A 44 -10.10 20.72 -3.63
N VAL A 45 -11.17 21.46 -3.32
CA VAL A 45 -11.89 21.34 -2.05
C VAL A 45 -12.48 19.94 -1.88
N GLU A 46 -13.12 19.39 -2.90
CA GLU A 46 -13.64 18.01 -2.87
C GLU A 46 -12.54 16.98 -2.61
N ARG A 47 -11.37 17.12 -3.27
CA ARG A 47 -10.22 16.25 -3.03
C ARG A 47 -9.68 16.38 -1.61
N GLN A 48 -9.63 17.59 -1.05
CA GLN A 48 -9.20 17.82 0.32
C GLN A 48 -10.17 17.15 1.30
N ARG A 49 -11.48 17.34 1.15
CA ARG A 49 -12.50 16.69 1.97
C ARG A 49 -12.38 15.16 1.92
N LEU A 50 -12.22 14.60 0.72
CA LEU A 50 -12.01 13.15 0.55
C LEU A 50 -10.71 12.66 1.21
N LYS A 51 -9.66 13.48 1.19
CA LYS A 51 -8.39 13.18 1.84
C LYS A 51 -8.54 13.17 3.36
N GLU A 52 -9.20 14.18 3.92
CA GLU A 52 -9.49 14.28 5.36
C GLU A 52 -10.30 13.09 5.85
N ILE A 53 -11.38 12.72 5.14
CA ILE A 53 -12.20 11.54 5.49
C ILE A 53 -11.34 10.26 5.49
N ARG A 54 -10.51 10.07 4.46
CA ARG A 54 -9.61 8.90 4.39
C ARG A 54 -8.56 8.90 5.48
N GLU A 55 -8.04 10.07 5.87
CA GLU A 55 -7.07 10.18 6.96
C GLU A 55 -7.71 9.86 8.31
N LEU A 56 -8.93 10.34 8.56
CA LEU A 56 -9.71 10.00 9.76
C LEU A 56 -10.00 8.51 9.83
N GLU A 57 -10.47 7.89 8.75
CA GLU A 57 -10.73 6.44 8.71
C GLU A 57 -9.44 5.64 8.96
N ARG A 58 -8.31 6.05 8.37
CA ARG A 58 -7.02 5.40 8.60
C ARG A 58 -6.56 5.57 10.04
N ALA A 59 -6.73 6.75 10.62
CA ALA A 59 -6.36 7.03 12.00
C ALA A 59 -7.20 6.20 12.98
N GLU A 60 -8.52 6.11 12.76
CA GLU A 60 -9.42 5.28 13.56
C GLU A 60 -9.03 3.80 13.47
N LYS A 61 -8.79 3.30 12.26
CA LYS A 61 -8.36 1.91 12.05
C LYS A 61 -7.00 1.62 12.68
N ALA A 62 -6.08 2.58 12.65
CA ALA A 62 -4.78 2.47 13.32
C ALA A 62 -4.96 2.45 14.85
N ALA A 63 -5.81 3.29 15.40
CA ALA A 63 -6.14 3.30 16.83
C ALA A 63 -6.80 1.99 17.28
N GLU A 64 -7.73 1.44 16.49
CA GLU A 64 -8.36 0.15 16.76
C GLU A 64 -7.32 -0.99 16.79
N ARG A 65 -6.40 -1.00 15.81
CA ARG A 65 -5.29 -1.96 15.77
C ARG A 65 -4.37 -1.82 16.98
N ALA A 66 -4.02 -0.58 17.36
CA ALA A 66 -3.20 -0.32 18.54
C ALA A 66 -3.86 -0.86 19.82
N ARG A 67 -5.16 -0.61 20.02
CA ARG A 67 -5.93 -1.16 21.15
C ARG A 67 -5.92 -2.70 21.18
N LYS A 68 -6.08 -3.36 20.03
CA LYS A 68 -6.02 -4.83 19.94
C LYS A 68 -4.64 -5.36 20.31
N VAL A 69 -3.60 -4.72 19.82
CA VAL A 69 -2.20 -5.08 20.12
C VAL A 69 -1.93 -4.89 21.62
N GLU A 70 -2.31 -3.75 22.19
CA GLU A 70 -2.16 -3.46 23.61
C GLU A 70 -2.89 -4.50 24.48
N ALA A 71 -4.14 -4.82 24.16
CA ALA A 71 -4.90 -5.85 24.88
C ALA A 71 -4.21 -7.24 24.83
N GLN A 72 -3.60 -7.59 23.70
CA GLN A 72 -2.80 -8.82 23.60
C GLN A 72 -1.52 -8.75 24.45
N HIS A 73 -0.82 -7.61 24.46
CA HIS A 73 0.35 -7.43 25.30
C HIS A 73 0.01 -7.49 26.79
N GLN A 74 -1.09 -6.88 27.22
CA GLN A 74 -1.58 -6.98 28.60
C GLN A 74 -1.87 -8.44 28.99
N LYS A 75 -2.57 -9.20 28.14
CA LYS A 75 -2.82 -10.64 28.37
C LYS A 75 -1.52 -11.46 28.47
N LYS A 76 -0.55 -11.18 27.60
CA LYS A 76 0.77 -11.85 27.65
C LYS A 76 1.54 -11.49 28.92
N ALA A 77 1.51 -10.23 29.33
CA ALA A 77 2.18 -9.74 30.52
C ALA A 77 1.61 -10.40 31.80
N THR A 78 0.29 -10.48 31.93
CA THR A 78 -0.36 -11.15 33.07
C THR A 78 -0.04 -12.64 33.09
N GLN A 79 -0.10 -13.32 31.95
CA GLN A 79 0.25 -14.73 31.85
C GLN A 79 1.73 -14.99 32.21
N GLN A 80 2.65 -14.16 31.70
CA GLN A 80 4.08 -14.28 32.01
C GLN A 80 4.35 -14.04 33.50
N ALA A 81 3.71 -13.04 34.11
CA ALA A 81 3.83 -12.76 35.54
C ALA A 81 3.36 -13.95 36.39
N GLN A 82 2.24 -14.59 36.03
CA GLN A 82 1.75 -15.79 36.72
C GLN A 82 2.70 -16.99 36.55
N GLN A 83 3.20 -17.25 35.34
CA GLN A 83 4.12 -18.38 35.09
C GLN A 83 5.44 -18.24 35.85
N ARG A 84 5.98 -17.01 35.98
CA ARG A 84 7.21 -16.75 36.74
C ARG A 84 7.07 -17.13 38.21
N LYS A 85 5.94 -16.78 38.85
CA LYS A 85 5.70 -17.18 40.26
C LYS A 85 5.62 -18.69 40.43
N ARG A 86 4.97 -19.39 39.50
CA ARG A 86 4.83 -20.86 39.54
C ARG A 86 6.12 -21.62 39.22
N LYS A 87 7.02 -21.04 38.42
CA LYS A 87 8.33 -21.67 38.12
C LYS A 87 9.32 -21.52 39.26
N ALA A 88 9.27 -20.42 40.01
CA ALA A 88 10.09 -20.24 41.22
C ALA A 88 9.67 -21.18 42.36
N SER A 89 8.36 -21.47 42.51
CA SER A 89 7.86 -22.37 43.56
C SER A 89 7.94 -23.86 43.20
N ARG A 90 8.17 -24.20 41.93
CA ARG A 90 8.17 -25.60 41.47
C ARG A 90 9.59 -26.13 41.42
N ALA A 91 9.93 -26.96 42.40
CA ALA A 91 11.19 -27.70 42.42
C ALA A 91 11.41 -28.41 41.07
N PRO A 92 12.63 -28.38 40.50
CA PRO A 92 12.92 -29.08 39.26
C PRO A 92 12.61 -30.56 39.45
N SER A 93 11.65 -31.06 38.68
CA SER A 93 11.34 -32.49 38.64
C SER A 93 12.60 -33.24 38.22
N SER A 94 13.07 -34.13 39.09
CA SER A 94 14.19 -35.04 38.82
C SER A 94 13.81 -35.90 37.61
N LYS A 95 14.35 -35.56 36.44
CA LYS A 95 14.13 -36.37 35.24
C LYS A 95 14.94 -37.65 35.37
N ASN A 96 14.24 -38.78 35.39
CA ASN A 96 14.85 -40.11 35.36
C ASN A 96 15.72 -40.27 34.11
N LYS A 97 16.97 -40.67 34.33
CA LYS A 97 18.00 -40.89 33.30
C LYS A 97 17.55 -42.03 32.37
N ARG A 98 17.28 -41.71 31.10
CA ARG A 98 16.88 -42.69 30.08
C ARG A 98 18.05 -43.63 29.80
N GLN A 99 17.96 -44.89 30.25
CA GLN A 99 18.91 -45.93 29.86
C GLN A 99 18.77 -46.22 28.35
N LYS A 100 19.84 -46.03 27.58
CA LYS A 100 19.93 -46.53 26.21
C LYS A 100 20.02 -48.06 26.26
N ARG A 101 19.12 -48.76 25.57
CA ARG A 101 19.38 -50.15 25.16
C ARG A 101 20.20 -50.08 23.88
N ALA A 102 21.44 -50.55 23.93
CA ALA A 102 22.21 -50.84 22.74
C ALA A 102 21.57 -52.06 22.06
N MET A 103 21.21 -51.93 20.79
CA MET A 103 20.93 -53.07 19.92
C MET A 103 22.20 -53.28 19.10
N GLU A 104 22.84 -54.43 19.30
CA GLU A 104 23.99 -54.89 18.52
C GLU A 104 23.57 -55.35 17.12
N ASP A 105 24.54 -55.22 16.23
CA ASP A 105 24.51 -55.43 14.79
C ASP A 105 23.98 -56.80 14.33
N ARG A 106 23.31 -56.79 13.17
CA ARG A 106 23.39 -57.92 12.24
C ARG A 106 23.32 -57.47 10.77
N ALA A 107 24.52 -57.29 10.21
CA ALA A 107 25.04 -57.86 8.97
C ALA A 107 24.16 -57.94 7.69
N ARG A 108 24.73 -57.30 6.64
CA ARG A 108 24.70 -57.64 5.20
C ARG A 108 23.35 -57.43 4.47
N ASP A 109 23.27 -56.88 3.25
CA ASP A 109 24.03 -57.21 2.05
C ASP A 109 23.78 -56.19 0.90
N ARG A 110 24.77 -56.09 -0.01
CA ARG A 110 24.74 -55.53 -1.39
C ARG A 110 24.58 -54.01 -1.60
N VAL A 111 25.73 -53.34 -1.79
CA VAL A 111 25.83 -52.01 -2.42
C VAL A 111 25.65 -52.16 -3.93
N ALA A 112 24.43 -51.95 -4.42
CA ALA A 112 24.25 -51.44 -5.78
C ALA A 112 24.48 -49.91 -5.70
N SER A 113 25.26 -49.36 -6.63
CA SER A 113 25.46 -47.90 -6.72
C SER A 113 24.09 -47.22 -6.74
N PRO A 114 23.79 -46.28 -5.83
CA PRO A 114 22.53 -45.58 -5.87
C PRO A 114 22.43 -44.81 -7.19
N PRO A 115 21.25 -44.76 -7.83
CA PRO A 115 21.05 -43.86 -8.97
C PRO A 115 21.33 -42.43 -8.54
N SER A 116 21.93 -41.64 -9.44
CA SER A 116 22.22 -40.22 -9.21
C SER A 116 20.97 -39.52 -8.67
N PRO A 117 21.09 -38.69 -7.62
CA PRO A 117 19.94 -37.99 -7.05
C PRO A 117 19.25 -37.14 -8.12
N PRO A 118 17.91 -37.05 -8.11
CA PRO A 118 17.21 -36.17 -9.03
C PRO A 118 17.65 -34.72 -8.81
N PRO A 119 17.74 -33.91 -9.87
CA PRO A 119 18.13 -32.52 -9.75
C PRO A 119 17.14 -31.79 -8.82
N PRO A 120 17.62 -30.78 -8.06
CA PRO A 120 16.78 -30.02 -7.17
C PRO A 120 15.61 -29.40 -7.95
N LYS A 121 14.39 -29.56 -7.44
CA LYS A 121 13.21 -28.93 -8.04
C LYS A 121 13.32 -27.43 -7.84
N THR A 122 13.56 -26.69 -8.93
CA THR A 122 13.60 -25.23 -8.95
C THR A 122 12.30 -24.68 -9.52
N THR A 123 11.77 -23.62 -8.89
CA THR A 123 10.65 -22.84 -9.47
C THR A 123 11.10 -22.15 -10.77
N SER A 124 10.16 -21.66 -11.59
CA SER A 124 10.47 -20.89 -12.81
C SER A 124 11.32 -19.65 -12.56
N ARG A 125 11.38 -19.16 -11.30
CA ARG A 125 12.21 -18.03 -10.86
C ARG A 125 13.54 -18.47 -10.23
N GLY A 126 13.95 -19.72 -10.39
CA GLY A 126 15.26 -20.24 -9.93
C GLY A 126 15.37 -20.50 -8.42
N ARG A 127 14.26 -20.47 -7.67
CA ARG A 127 14.29 -20.78 -6.22
C ARG A 127 14.15 -22.28 -5.95
N ASN A 128 14.98 -22.82 -5.05
CA ASN A 128 14.92 -24.21 -4.60
C ASN A 128 13.63 -24.49 -3.81
N VAL A 129 12.93 -25.57 -4.17
CA VAL A 129 11.73 -26.03 -3.48
C VAL A 129 12.09 -27.15 -2.51
N ASN A 130 12.11 -26.83 -1.22
CA ASN A 130 12.24 -27.83 -0.16
C ASN A 130 10.86 -28.38 0.20
N LEU A 131 10.43 -29.43 -0.51
CA LEU A 131 9.15 -30.08 -0.25
C LEU A 131 9.28 -31.00 0.99
N PRO A 132 8.45 -30.81 2.04
CA PRO A 132 8.42 -31.70 3.20
C PRO A 132 8.15 -33.15 2.80
N GLN A 133 8.74 -34.11 3.51
CA GLN A 133 8.65 -35.54 3.16
C GLN A 133 7.22 -36.08 3.07
N LYS A 134 6.28 -35.53 3.85
CA LYS A 134 4.85 -35.86 3.77
C LYS A 134 4.18 -35.52 2.43
N PHE A 135 4.82 -34.70 1.59
CA PHE A 135 4.35 -34.27 0.28
C PHE A 135 5.26 -34.73 -0.86
N ARG A 136 6.33 -35.49 -0.56
CA ARG A 136 7.26 -36.01 -1.57
C ARG A 136 6.73 -37.28 -2.21
#